data_AF-A0A0C1GGJ3-F1
#
_entry.id   AF-A0A0C1GGJ3-F1
#
_cell.length_a   1.000
_cell.length_b   1.000
_cell.length_c   1.000
_cell.angle_alpha   90.00
_cell.angle_beta   90.00
_cell.angle_gamma   90.00
#
_symmetry.space_group_name_H-M   'P 1'
#
loop_
_entity.id
_entity.type
_entity.pdbx_description
1 polymer ?
#
loop_
_entity_poly.entity_id
_entity_poly.type
_entity_poly.pdbx_seq_one_letter_code
_entity_poly.pdbx_strand_id
1 'polypeptide(L)'
;MISVLCFIVGAAHSGWVVLWTQQKRFRGSFGFSMWLEAVYLLIFGLFGLTASKWNIGDGNLVFPSLALFLMCFIMGMHNTVMTLLSGGAIRSTHMTGTATDLGIELSRALYYSKKHHPRLPHVRVNKPKMWLLGGLMWSFLLGGVIGAWGYHQIGHHFALPVALVLFVLGAGSVGYDVRLRLKYMLIRYVRSRYGKE
;
A
#
# COMPACT_ATOMS: atom_id res chain seq x y z
N MET A 1 -12.61 -12.89 16.01
CA MET A 1 -11.26 -13.46 16.17
C MET A 1 -10.63 -13.90 14.85
N ILE A 2 -11.36 -14.61 13.97
CA ILE A 2 -10.84 -15.04 12.66
C ILE A 2 -10.32 -13.87 11.81
N SER A 3 -11.04 -12.73 11.76
CA SER A 3 -10.60 -11.52 11.05
C SER A 3 -9.24 -10.99 11.52
N VAL A 4 -8.97 -11.02 12.83
CA VAL A 4 -7.70 -10.62 13.42
C VAL A 4 -6.58 -11.59 13.01
N LEU A 5 -6.87 -12.89 12.99
CA LEU A 5 -5.92 -13.89 12.49
C LEU A 5 -5.61 -13.66 11.01
N CYS A 6 -6.63 -13.42 10.16
CA CYS A 6 -6.43 -13.09 8.75
C CYS A 6 -5.56 -11.84 8.58
N PHE A 7 -5.77 -10.81 9.40
CA PHE A 7 -4.95 -9.61 9.40
C PHE A 7 -3.49 -9.90 9.78
N ILE A 8 -3.26 -10.70 10.83
CA ILE A 8 -1.90 -11.10 11.26
C ILE A 8 -1.21 -11.92 10.17
N VAL A 9 -1.92 -12.89 9.56
CA VAL A 9 -1.38 -13.71 8.48
C VAL A 9 -1.06 -12.85 7.25
N GLY A 10 -1.91 -11.88 6.90
CA GLY A 10 -1.63 -10.91 5.84
C GLY A 10 -0.39 -10.05 6.14
N ALA A 11 -0.27 -9.56 7.37
CA ALA A 11 0.90 -8.81 7.81
C ALA A 11 2.20 -9.64 7.74
N ALA A 12 2.14 -10.90 8.18
CA ALA A 12 3.25 -11.84 8.11
C ALA A 12 3.62 -12.19 6.67
N HIS A 13 2.61 -12.41 5.80
CA HIS A 13 2.80 -12.69 4.38
C HIS A 13 3.55 -11.54 3.67
N SER A 14 3.09 -10.30 3.85
CA SER A 14 3.77 -9.13 3.27
C SER A 14 5.19 -8.96 3.81
N GLY A 15 5.40 -9.14 5.12
CA GLY A 15 6.74 -9.08 5.72
C GLY A 15 7.69 -10.16 5.16
N TRP A 16 7.20 -11.39 5.03
CA TRP A 16 7.96 -12.50 4.43
C TRP A 16 8.33 -12.20 2.98
N VAL A 17 7.39 -11.72 2.17
CA VAL A 17 7.60 -11.36 0.76
C VAL A 17 8.66 -10.26 0.62
N VAL A 18 8.61 -9.22 1.46
CA VAL A 18 9.61 -8.14 1.45
C VAL A 18 10.99 -8.67 1.86
N LEU A 19 11.10 -9.49 2.90
CA LEU A 19 12.38 -10.09 3.31
C LEU A 19 12.96 -11.00 2.22
N TRP A 20 12.12 -11.84 1.61
CA TRP A 20 12.52 -12.74 0.53
C TRP A 20 13.00 -11.99 -0.72
N THR A 21 12.30 -10.92 -1.11
CA THR A 21 12.71 -10.09 -2.25
C THR A 21 14.01 -9.32 -1.97
N GLN A 22 14.20 -8.82 -0.75
CA GLN A 22 15.46 -8.20 -0.32
C GLN A 22 16.62 -9.19 -0.35
N GLN A 23 16.42 -10.42 0.15
CA GLN A 23 17.43 -11.48 0.11
C GLN A 23 17.85 -11.81 -1.34
N LYS A 24 16.90 -11.77 -2.27
CA LYS A 24 17.14 -11.98 -3.70
C LYS A 24 17.66 -10.73 -4.43
N ARG A 25 18.01 -9.65 -3.71
CA ARG A 25 18.53 -8.37 -4.25
C ARG A 25 17.60 -7.70 -5.28
N PHE A 26 16.27 -7.86 -5.14
CA PHE A 26 15.33 -7.09 -5.96
C PHE A 26 15.35 -5.62 -5.54
N ARG A 27 15.60 -4.71 -6.49
CA ARG A 27 15.60 -3.26 -6.24
C ARG A 27 14.19 -2.75 -5.91
N GLY A 28 13.16 -3.45 -6.39
CA GLY A 28 11.74 -3.19 -6.18
C GLY A 28 11.07 -4.12 -5.15
N SER A 29 11.75 -4.44 -4.04
CA SER A 29 11.25 -5.38 -3.01
C SER A 29 9.83 -5.04 -2.51
N PHE A 30 9.53 -3.75 -2.31
CA PHE A 30 8.21 -3.29 -1.86
C PHE A 30 7.13 -3.41 -2.94
N GLY A 31 7.47 -3.14 -4.20
CA GLY A 31 6.45 -3.13 -5.24
C GLY A 31 6.03 -4.51 -5.72
N PHE A 32 6.81 -5.55 -5.45
CA PHE A 32 6.32 -6.93 -5.57
C PHE A 32 5.20 -7.22 -4.55
N SER A 33 5.32 -6.73 -3.31
CA SER A 33 4.24 -6.84 -2.32
C SER A 33 2.99 -6.05 -2.76
N MET A 34 3.17 -4.83 -3.30
CA MET A 34 2.06 -4.05 -3.88
C MET A 34 1.37 -4.75 -5.06
N TRP A 35 2.13 -5.49 -5.88
CA TRP A 35 1.57 -6.31 -6.96
C TRP A 35 0.69 -7.44 -6.43
N LEU A 36 1.13 -8.11 -5.36
CA LEU A 36 0.31 -9.12 -4.70
C LEU A 36 -0.97 -8.50 -4.11
N GLU A 37 -0.88 -7.32 -3.49
CA GLU A 37 -2.07 -6.58 -3.02
C GLU A 37 -3.06 -6.32 -4.17
N ALA A 38 -2.58 -5.90 -5.34
CA ALA A 38 -3.42 -5.68 -6.51
C ALA A 38 -4.12 -6.96 -6.97
N VAL A 39 -3.43 -8.10 -6.98
CA VAL A 39 -4.01 -9.40 -7.33
C VAL A 39 -5.08 -9.81 -6.32
N TYR A 40 -4.82 -9.68 -5.02
CA TYR A 40 -5.82 -9.99 -4.00
C TYR A 40 -7.03 -9.06 -4.06
N LEU A 41 -6.83 -7.77 -4.36
CA LEU A 41 -7.92 -6.82 -4.57
C LEU A 41 -8.75 -7.13 -5.82
N LEU A 42 -8.13 -7.61 -6.90
CA LEU A 42 -8.84 -8.09 -8.08
C LEU A 42 -9.71 -9.30 -7.73
N ILE A 43 -9.15 -10.27 -7.00
CA ILE A 43 -9.89 -11.45 -6.52
C ILE A 43 -11.08 -11.00 -5.66
N PHE A 44 -10.88 -10.05 -4.75
CA PHE A 44 -11.96 -9.46 -3.95
C PHE A 44 -13.05 -8.81 -4.82
N GLY A 45 -12.66 -8.03 -5.83
CA GLY A 45 -13.61 -7.42 -6.77
C GLY A 45 -14.44 -8.47 -7.51
N LEU A 46 -13.81 -9.56 -7.95
CA LEU A 46 -14.49 -10.69 -8.60
C LEU A 46 -15.48 -11.38 -7.64
N PHE A 47 -15.11 -11.57 -6.37
CA PHE A 47 -16.02 -12.08 -5.34
C PHE A 47 -17.25 -11.18 -5.15
N GLY A 48 -17.07 -9.86 -5.17
CA GLY A 48 -18.19 -8.91 -5.09
C GLY A 48 -19.16 -9.03 -6.27
N LEU A 49 -18.64 -9.24 -7.48
CA LEU A 49 -19.46 -9.40 -8.69
C LEU A 49 -20.21 -10.73 -8.75
N THR A 50 -19.57 -11.82 -8.33
CA THR A 50 -20.24 -13.13 -8.27
C THR A 50 -21.30 -13.17 -7.19
N ALA A 51 -21.05 -12.56 -6.02
CA ALA A 51 -22.05 -12.45 -4.94
C ALA A 51 -23.30 -11.67 -5.38
N SER A 52 -23.12 -10.57 -6.13
CA SER A 52 -24.22 -9.73 -6.62
C SER A 52 -25.03 -10.39 -7.75
N LYS A 53 -24.39 -11.15 -8.65
CA LYS A 53 -25.08 -11.84 -9.76
C LYS A 53 -25.88 -13.08 -9.34
N TRP A 54 -25.46 -13.76 -8.28
CA TRP A 54 -26.06 -15.04 -7.90
C TRP A 54 -27.23 -14.95 -6.92
N ASN A 55 -27.74 -13.76 -6.61
CA ASN A 55 -28.86 -13.54 -5.66
C ASN A 55 -28.71 -14.38 -4.37
N ILE A 56 -27.46 -14.59 -3.92
CA ILE A 56 -27.12 -15.31 -2.68
C ILE A 56 -27.31 -14.35 -1.49
N GLY A 57 -28.40 -13.56 -1.53
CA GLY A 57 -28.80 -12.62 -0.50
C GLY A 57 -29.78 -13.21 0.51
N ASP A 58 -30.38 -14.37 0.22
CA ASP A 58 -31.50 -14.92 1.00
C ASP A 58 -31.13 -15.95 2.09
N GLY A 59 -29.85 -16.06 2.51
CA GLY A 59 -29.56 -16.82 3.75
C GLY A 59 -28.17 -17.41 3.96
N ASN A 60 -27.24 -17.36 2.99
CA ASN A 60 -25.91 -17.93 3.17
C ASN A 60 -24.88 -16.88 3.62
N LEU A 61 -24.73 -16.75 4.95
CA LEU A 61 -23.77 -15.86 5.65
C LEU A 61 -22.27 -16.09 5.31
N VAL A 62 -21.97 -17.14 4.52
CA VAL A 62 -20.61 -17.63 4.23
C VAL A 62 -19.86 -16.74 3.21
N PHE A 63 -20.56 -16.18 2.22
CA PHE A 63 -19.91 -15.33 1.21
C PHE A 63 -19.51 -13.94 1.72
N PRO A 64 -20.38 -13.21 2.46
CA PRO A 64 -20.00 -11.93 3.06
C PRO A 64 -18.82 -12.06 4.03
N SER A 65 -18.74 -13.19 4.76
CA SER A 65 -17.66 -13.44 5.72
C SER A 65 -16.32 -13.72 5.04
N LEU A 66 -16.29 -14.43 3.91
CA LEU A 66 -15.05 -14.67 3.16
C LEU A 66 -14.48 -13.37 2.57
N ALA A 67 -15.34 -12.52 2.00
CA ALA A 67 -14.95 -11.21 1.48
C ALA A 67 -14.37 -10.31 2.59
N LEU A 68 -14.97 -10.33 3.78
CA LEU A 68 -14.44 -9.65 4.96
C LEU A 68 -13.07 -10.18 5.37
N PHE A 69 -12.86 -11.49 5.41
CA PHE A 69 -11.57 -12.09 5.76
C PHE A 69 -10.47 -11.74 4.76
N LEU A 70 -10.80 -11.73 3.46
CA LEU A 70 -9.88 -11.30 2.40
C LEU A 70 -9.52 -9.82 2.53
N MET A 71 -10.50 -8.95 2.83
CA MET A 71 -10.24 -7.53 3.12
C MET A 71 -9.34 -7.33 4.34
N CYS A 72 -9.59 -8.06 5.43
CA CYS A 72 -8.74 -8.02 6.62
C CYS A 72 -7.30 -8.46 6.30
N PHE A 73 -7.14 -9.50 5.49
CA PHE A 73 -5.84 -9.97 5.03
C PHE A 73 -5.10 -8.90 4.19
N ILE A 74 -5.79 -8.30 3.21
CA ILE A 74 -5.22 -7.23 2.37
C ILE A 74 -4.84 -6.00 3.21
N MET A 75 -5.68 -5.58 4.16
CA MET A 75 -5.34 -4.49 5.08
C MET A 75 -4.10 -4.81 5.94
N GLY A 76 -3.96 -6.06 6.37
CA GLY A 76 -2.77 -6.54 7.08
C GLY A 76 -1.51 -6.39 6.23
N MET A 77 -1.59 -6.82 4.96
CA MET A 77 -0.49 -6.64 4.01
C MET A 77 -0.11 -5.17 3.83
N HIS A 78 -1.11 -4.32 3.57
CA HIS A 78 -0.93 -2.90 3.28
C HIS A 78 -0.25 -2.16 4.44
N ASN A 79 -0.68 -2.45 5.67
CA ASN A 79 -0.06 -1.86 6.85
C ASN A 79 1.41 -2.28 7.00
N THR A 80 1.75 -3.53 6.69
CA THR A 80 3.15 -3.99 6.72
C THR A 80 3.98 -3.32 5.64
N VAL A 81 3.48 -3.25 4.39
CA VAL A 81 4.22 -2.60 3.28
C VAL A 81 4.52 -1.15 3.62
N MET A 82 3.50 -0.39 4.04
CA MET A 82 3.68 1.03 4.38
C MET A 82 4.61 1.25 5.58
N THR A 83 4.54 0.39 6.59
CA THR A 83 5.44 0.45 7.75
C THR A 83 6.89 0.22 7.33
N LEU A 84 7.16 -0.85 6.58
CA LEU A 84 8.52 -1.18 6.15
C LEU A 84 9.07 -0.17 5.13
N LEU A 85 8.23 0.33 4.22
CA LEU A 85 8.61 1.36 3.24
C LEU A 85 8.99 2.68 3.91
N SER A 86 8.25 3.07 4.96
CA SER A 86 8.50 4.32 5.70
C SER A 86 9.57 4.19 6.80
N GLY A 87 10.19 3.01 6.97
CA GLY A 87 11.14 2.77 8.06
C GLY A 87 10.50 2.83 9.45
N GLY A 88 9.21 2.51 9.57
CA GLY A 88 8.46 2.54 10.82
C GLY A 88 7.82 3.89 11.16
N ALA A 89 8.03 4.92 10.33
CA ALA A 89 7.54 6.27 10.61
C ALA A 89 6.03 6.46 10.36
N ILE A 90 5.42 5.66 9.48
CA ILE A 90 4.03 5.85 9.04
C ILE A 90 3.26 4.53 9.15
N ARG A 91 2.04 4.60 9.74
CA ARG A 91 1.06 3.52 9.75
C ARG A 91 -0.25 4.04 9.16
N SER A 92 -0.71 3.46 8.06
CA SER A 92 -1.81 4.00 7.23
C SER A 92 -3.15 4.14 7.95
N THR A 93 -3.40 3.33 8.99
CA THR A 93 -4.64 3.35 9.77
C THR A 93 -4.60 4.29 10.97
N HIS A 94 -3.42 4.75 11.39
CA HIS A 94 -3.27 5.70 12.51
C HIS A 94 -3.40 7.15 12.04
N MET A 95 -4.47 7.43 11.30
CA MET A 95 -4.67 8.71 10.61
C MET A 95 -4.76 9.89 11.58
N THR A 96 -5.33 9.66 12.77
CA THR A 96 -5.37 10.65 13.86
C THR A 96 -3.99 11.01 14.37
N GLY A 97 -3.05 10.05 14.40
CA GLY A 97 -1.65 10.30 14.73
C GLY A 97 -0.97 11.18 13.69
N THR A 98 -1.14 10.87 12.40
CA THR A 98 -0.66 11.70 11.27
C THR A 98 -1.23 13.12 11.31
N ALA A 99 -2.52 13.26 11.62
CA ALA A 99 -3.17 14.57 11.75
C ALA A 99 -2.63 15.38 12.93
N THR A 100 -2.37 14.71 14.06
CA THR A 100 -1.77 15.35 15.24
C THR A 100 -0.35 15.83 14.93
N ASP A 101 0.46 14.98 14.29
CA ASP A 101 1.81 15.33 13.85
C ASP A 101 1.82 16.51 12.88
N LEU A 102 0.86 16.54 11.94
CA LEU A 102 0.69 17.67 11.02
C LEU A 102 0.29 18.95 11.77
N GLY A 103 -0.65 18.85 12.71
CA GLY A 103 -1.06 19.97 13.55
C GLY A 103 0.10 20.53 14.38
N ILE A 104 0.96 19.67 14.92
CA ILE A 104 2.17 20.07 15.65
C ILE A 104 3.14 20.81 14.71
N GLU A 105 3.45 20.29 13.51
CA GLU A 105 4.34 20.98 12.57
C GLU A 105 3.74 22.29 12.05
N LEU A 106 2.42 22.35 11.82
CA LEU A 106 1.73 23.57 11.43
C LEU A 106 1.78 24.62 12.55
N SER A 107 1.61 24.20 13.81
CA SER A 107 1.73 25.10 14.96
C SER A 107 3.14 25.71 15.02
N ARG A 108 4.18 24.93 14.74
CA ARG A 108 5.57 25.40 14.66
C ARG A 108 5.82 26.33 13.47
N ALA A 109 5.15 26.10 12.35
CA ALA A 109 5.25 26.94 11.15
C ALA A 109 4.56 28.30 11.30
N LEU A 110 3.43 28.32 12.01
CA LEU A 110 2.69 29.53 12.33
C LEU A 110 3.35 30.31 13.48
N TYR A 111 4.09 29.63 14.37
CA TYR A 111 4.78 30.28 15.47
C TYR A 111 6.05 31.02 15.00
N TYR A 112 6.16 32.28 15.40
CA TYR A 112 7.14 33.23 14.87
C TYR A 112 8.59 32.94 15.32
N SER A 113 9.54 33.31 14.45
CA SER A 113 10.98 33.11 14.62
C SER A 113 11.56 33.79 15.88
N LYS A 114 12.67 33.24 16.39
CA LYS A 114 13.43 33.64 17.60
C LYS A 114 13.71 35.14 17.74
N LYS A 115 13.69 35.90 16.63
CA LYS A 115 13.89 37.36 16.59
C LYS A 115 12.87 38.15 17.41
N HIS A 116 11.67 37.63 17.68
CA HIS A 116 10.68 38.34 18.48
C HIS A 116 10.59 37.87 19.94
N HIS A 117 10.99 36.64 20.28
CA HIS A 117 10.78 36.06 21.61
C HIS A 117 12.03 35.28 22.10
N PRO A 118 12.95 35.91 22.85
CA PRO A 118 14.22 35.30 23.27
C PRO A 118 14.09 34.20 24.33
N ARG A 119 12.91 34.04 24.96
CA ARG A 119 12.64 33.01 25.98
C ARG A 119 12.16 31.67 25.40
N LEU A 120 11.88 31.59 24.10
CA LEU A 120 11.42 30.35 23.49
C LEU A 120 12.57 29.52 22.89
N PRO A 121 12.48 28.18 22.96
CA PRO A 121 13.40 27.29 22.27
C PRO A 121 13.33 27.52 20.75
N HIS A 122 14.43 27.27 20.04
CA HIS A 122 14.52 27.50 18.59
C HIS A 122 13.58 26.55 17.84
N VAL A 123 12.41 27.06 17.44
CA VAL A 123 11.41 26.31 16.66
C VAL A 123 11.91 26.19 15.22
N ARG A 124 12.44 25.00 14.86
CA ARG A 124 12.73 24.65 13.46
C ARG A 124 11.54 23.93 12.86
N VAL A 125 10.99 24.50 11.80
CA VAL A 125 9.90 23.89 11.03
C VAL A 125 10.48 22.80 10.15
N ASN A 126 10.00 21.56 10.30
CA ASN A 126 10.37 20.50 9.38
C ASN A 126 9.42 20.53 8.18
N LYS A 127 9.65 21.49 7.26
CA LYS A 127 8.83 21.67 6.06
C LYS A 127 8.66 20.37 5.24
N PRO A 128 9.72 19.55 5.01
CA PRO A 128 9.56 18.26 4.33
C PRO A 128 8.59 17.32 5.03
N LYS A 129 8.69 17.17 6.36
CA LYS A 129 7.76 16.33 7.15
C LYS A 129 6.32 16.86 7.05
N MET A 130 6.13 18.16 7.13
CA MET A 130 4.82 18.81 7.02
C MET A 130 4.16 18.54 5.66
N TRP A 131 4.90 18.71 4.55
CA TRP A 131 4.39 18.41 3.20
C TRP A 131 4.07 16.92 3.01
N LEU A 132 4.90 16.03 3.55
CA LEU A 132 4.65 14.58 3.51
C LEU A 132 3.37 14.21 4.24
N LEU A 133 3.19 14.69 5.48
CA LEU A 133 2.00 14.40 6.29
C LEU A 133 0.75 15.04 5.69
N GLY A 134 0.84 16.29 5.24
CA GLY A 134 -0.26 16.98 4.56
C GLY A 134 -0.66 16.29 3.25
N GLY A 135 0.31 15.88 2.45
CA GLY A 135 0.07 15.12 1.22
C GLY A 135 -0.55 13.75 1.50
N LEU A 136 -0.10 13.05 2.55
CA LEU A 136 -0.70 11.79 3.00
C LEU A 136 -2.16 12.00 3.44
N MET A 137 -2.44 13.04 4.22
CA MET A 137 -3.80 13.41 4.62
C MET A 137 -4.70 13.71 3.44
N TRP A 138 -4.22 14.53 2.52
CA TRP A 138 -4.99 14.91 1.35
C TRP A 138 -5.28 13.70 0.45
N SER A 139 -4.28 12.85 0.22
CA SER A 139 -4.44 11.63 -0.58
C SER A 139 -5.42 10.65 0.05
N PHE A 140 -5.39 10.49 1.38
CA PHE A 140 -6.34 9.64 2.11
C PHE A 140 -7.78 10.16 1.99
N LEU A 141 -7.99 11.46 2.19
CA LEU A 141 -9.30 12.09 2.07
C LEU A 141 -9.86 11.98 0.65
N LEU A 142 -9.05 12.35 -0.36
CA LEU A 142 -9.45 12.22 -1.76
C LEU A 142 -9.75 10.76 -2.12
N GLY A 143 -8.89 9.82 -1.71
CA GLY A 143 -9.11 8.40 -1.94
C GLY A 143 -10.39 7.89 -1.29
N GLY A 144 -10.72 8.34 -0.08
CA GLY A 144 -11.96 8.01 0.61
C GLY A 144 -13.20 8.58 -0.09
N VAL A 145 -13.17 9.84 -0.50
CA VAL A 145 -14.28 10.49 -1.22
C VAL A 145 -14.49 9.86 -2.60
N ILE A 146 -13.42 9.72 -3.39
CA ILE A 146 -13.47 9.10 -4.71
C ILE A 146 -13.88 7.63 -4.59
N GLY A 147 -13.42 6.93 -3.56
CA GLY A 147 -13.79 5.55 -3.29
C GLY A 147 -15.26 5.36 -2.96
N ALA A 148 -15.79 6.15 -2.03
CA ALA A 148 -17.21 6.10 -1.65
C ALA A 148 -18.11 6.52 -2.82
N TRP A 149 -17.78 7.61 -3.50
CA TRP A 149 -18.54 8.08 -4.65
C TRP A 149 -18.46 7.12 -5.84
N GLY A 150 -17.29 6.60 -6.15
CA GLY A 150 -17.08 5.64 -7.23
C GLY A 150 -17.76 4.30 -6.98
N TYR A 151 -17.74 3.82 -5.73
CA TYR A 151 -18.50 2.62 -5.34
C TYR A 151 -20.01 2.87 -5.38
N HIS A 152 -20.49 4.06 -5.02
CA HIS A 152 -21.91 4.41 -5.14
C HIS A 152 -22.39 4.40 -6.60
N GLN A 153 -21.57 4.88 -7.54
CA GLN A 153 -21.95 4.99 -8.96
C GLN A 153 -21.83 3.66 -9.73
N ILE A 154 -20.78 2.88 -9.47
CA ILE A 154 -20.41 1.72 -10.31
C ILE A 154 -20.39 0.40 -9.51
N GLY A 155 -20.73 0.45 -8.21
CA GLY A 155 -20.77 -0.72 -7.33
C GLY A 155 -19.44 -1.46 -7.25
N HIS A 156 -19.51 -2.79 -7.24
CA HIS A 156 -18.34 -3.67 -7.14
C HIS A 156 -17.36 -3.54 -8.32
N HIS A 157 -17.76 -3.01 -9.48
CA HIS A 157 -16.84 -2.78 -10.60
C HIS A 157 -15.78 -1.72 -10.28
N PHE A 158 -16.01 -0.86 -9.30
CA PHE A 158 -15.05 0.16 -8.87
C PHE A 158 -13.73 -0.44 -8.32
N ALA A 159 -13.73 -1.72 -7.94
CA ALA A 159 -12.50 -2.43 -7.57
C ALA A 159 -11.52 -2.58 -8.76
N LEU A 160 -12.00 -2.62 -10.01
CA LEU A 160 -11.18 -2.79 -11.20
C LEU A 160 -10.22 -1.61 -11.46
N PRO A 161 -10.66 -0.34 -11.51
CA PRO A 161 -9.74 0.78 -11.70
C PRO A 161 -8.75 0.92 -10.54
N VAL A 162 -9.17 0.63 -9.29
CA VAL A 162 -8.26 0.68 -8.13
C VAL A 162 -7.18 -0.41 -8.21
N ALA A 163 -7.57 -1.65 -8.56
CA ALA A 163 -6.63 -2.74 -8.78
C ALA A 163 -5.68 -2.43 -9.95
N LEU A 164 -6.17 -1.80 -11.02
CA LEU A 164 -5.34 -1.37 -12.15
C LEU A 164 -4.29 -0.34 -11.73
N VAL A 165 -4.66 0.66 -10.93
CA VAL A 165 -3.71 1.66 -10.43
C VAL A 165 -2.61 1.00 -9.61
N LEU A 166 -2.96 0.11 -8.67
CA LEU A 166 -1.97 -0.61 -7.86
C LEU A 166 -1.09 -1.52 -8.71
N PHE A 167 -1.67 -2.18 -9.72
CA PHE A 167 -0.95 -3.01 -10.66
C PHE A 167 0.07 -2.19 -11.46
N VAL A 168 -0.31 -1.00 -11.96
CA VAL A 168 0.59 -0.10 -12.69
C VAL A 168 1.72 0.39 -11.79
N LEU A 169 1.41 0.80 -10.56
CA LEU A 169 2.40 1.28 -9.60
C LEU A 169 3.43 0.19 -9.24
N GLY A 170 2.98 -1.05 -9.01
CA GLY A 170 3.91 -2.17 -8.78
C GLY A 170 4.59 -2.67 -10.06
N ALA A 171 3.96 -2.52 -11.24
CA ALA A 171 4.52 -2.97 -12.52
C ALA A 171 5.78 -2.18 -12.90
N GLY A 172 5.84 -0.90 -12.53
CA GLY A 172 7.05 -0.09 -12.71
C GLY A 172 8.26 -0.66 -11.94
N SER A 173 8.07 -1.02 -10.67
CA SER A 173 9.17 -1.55 -9.85
C SER A 173 9.52 -3.00 -10.19
N VAL A 174 8.51 -3.84 -10.44
CA VAL A 174 8.69 -5.26 -10.77
C VAL A 174 9.21 -5.42 -12.19
N GLY A 175 8.67 -4.66 -13.14
CA GLY A 175 9.06 -4.71 -14.56
C GLY A 175 10.51 -4.29 -14.80
N TYR A 176 11.04 -3.35 -14.02
CA TYR A 176 12.45 -2.98 -14.08
C TYR A 176 13.37 -4.13 -13.65
N ASP A 177 13.06 -4.80 -12.54
CA ASP A 177 13.86 -5.92 -12.04
C ASP A 177 13.73 -7.19 -12.89
N VAL A 178 12.53 -7.47 -13.42
CA VAL A 178 12.28 -8.62 -14.32
C VAL A 178 13.05 -8.44 -15.62
N ARG A 179 13.04 -7.24 -16.23
CA ARG A 179 13.86 -6.94 -17.42
C ARG A 179 15.34 -7.12 -17.13
N LEU A 180 15.82 -6.67 -15.97
CA LEU A 180 17.22 -6.79 -15.59
C LEU A 180 17.64 -8.28 -15.45
N ARG A 181 16.84 -9.09 -14.77
CA ARG A 181 17.10 -10.53 -14.60
C ARG A 181 16.98 -11.32 -15.90
N LEU A 182 15.98 -11.01 -16.74
CA LEU A 182 15.88 -11.60 -18.08
C LEU A 182 17.11 -11.28 -18.92
N LYS A 183 17.58 -10.03 -18.90
CA LYS A 183 18.81 -9.63 -19.59
C LYS A 183 20.03 -10.38 -19.05
N TYR A 184 20.18 -10.52 -17.73
CA TYR A 184 21.27 -11.31 -17.13
C TYR A 184 21.18 -12.81 -17.46
N MET A 185 19.99 -13.41 -17.45
CA MET A 185 19.80 -14.81 -17.85
C MET A 185 20.09 -15.01 -19.34
N LEU A 186 19.66 -14.09 -20.20
CA LEU A 186 19.95 -14.13 -21.63
C LEU A 186 21.45 -14.03 -21.89
N ILE A 187 22.14 -13.11 -21.22
CA ILE A 187 23.61 -12.96 -21.31
C ILE A 187 24.31 -14.23 -20.82
N ARG A 188 23.87 -14.82 -19.71
CA ARG A 188 24.44 -16.06 -19.18
C ARG A 188 24.17 -17.24 -20.11
N TYR A 189 22.98 -17.32 -20.70
CA TYR A 189 22.62 -18.35 -21.68
C TYR A 189 23.46 -18.23 -22.96
N VAL A 190 23.59 -17.02 -23.51
CA VAL A 190 24.42 -16.75 -24.70
C VAL A 190 25.89 -17.03 -24.40
N ARG A 191 26.43 -16.60 -23.25
CA ARG A 191 27.82 -16.90 -22.85
C ARG A 191 28.05 -18.40 -22.62
N SER A 192 27.06 -19.13 -22.11
CA SER A 192 27.12 -20.59 -21.96
C SER A 192 27.05 -21.34 -23.29
N ARG A 193 26.41 -20.76 -24.31
CA ARG A 193 26.24 -21.35 -25.66
C ARG A 193 27.38 -20.99 -26.63
N TYR A 194 27.99 -19.81 -26.50
CA TYR A 194 28.97 -19.26 -27.45
C TYR A 194 30.33 -18.93 -26.84
N GLY A 195 30.54 -19.11 -25.53
CA GLY A 195 31.79 -18.79 -24.82
C GLY A 195 32.73 -19.98 -24.59
N LYS A 196 32.64 -21.04 -25.40
CA LYS A 196 33.67 -22.09 -25.47
C LYS A 196 34.57 -21.79 -26.66
N GLU A 197 35.58 -20.98 -26.44
CA GLU A 197 36.87 -21.02 -27.15
C GLU A 197 37.96 -21.19 -26.10
#